data_AF-A0AAD9PJD9-F1
#
_entry.id   AF-A0AAD9PJD9-F1
#
_cell.length_a   1.000
_cell.length_b   1.000
_cell.length_c   1.000
_cell.angle_alpha   90.00
_cell.angle_beta   90.00
_cell.angle_gamma   90.00
#
_symmetry.space_group_name_H-M   'P 1'
#
loop_
_entity.id
_entity.type
_entity.pdbx_description
1 polymer ?
#
loop_
_entity_poly.entity_id
_entity_poly.type
_entity_poly.pdbx_seq_one_letter_code
_entity_poly.pdbx_strand_id
1 'polypeptide(L)'
;MSRVLNVAEKPSVARGIADILSGGRKRMDQSQAVMNPVYTFTADLPGSPRSQVFFTSVRGFAFIVASIITSVTSESKDIEGNLLSYARKCEWLILWLDCDREGEAIAFEVVNICKRANPRIRISRAIFSAVTKSDIERACANLGKPNRNFAMAVEARQELDLRIGSTFTRFLTLNYKDMLETEAKVLSFGPCQIPTLAFVVDRFKAIEDFVAETFWTMKVQYKVNDAVATFTWDRHRLYDGYGNILLKNPDLAP
;
A
#
# COMPACT_ATOMS: atom_id res chain seq x y z
N MET A 1 13.88 34.40 30.97
CA MET A 1 14.38 33.03 31.18
C MET A 1 13.97 32.22 29.96
N SER A 2 14.93 31.75 29.16
CA SER A 2 14.63 30.98 27.95
C SER A 2 14.15 29.57 28.31
N ARG A 3 13.16 29.03 27.59
CA ARG A 3 12.67 27.66 27.76
C ARG A 3 13.18 26.80 26.61
N VAL A 4 13.84 25.69 26.92
CA VAL A 4 14.50 24.84 25.92
C VAL A 4 14.01 23.40 26.06
N LEU A 5 13.44 22.86 24.99
CA LEU A 5 13.01 21.46 24.91
C LEU A 5 14.12 20.60 24.28
N ASN A 6 14.42 19.49 24.92
CA ASN A 6 15.43 18.53 24.52
C ASN A 6 14.79 17.14 24.42
N VAL A 7 15.16 16.38 23.39
CA VAL A 7 14.55 15.10 23.07
C VAL A 7 15.63 14.05 22.80
N ALA A 8 15.56 12.91 23.49
CA ALA A 8 16.45 11.77 23.26
C ALA A 8 15.74 10.58 22.59
N GLU A 9 16.52 9.65 22.05
CA GLU A 9 16.01 8.43 21.40
C GLU A 9 15.25 7.48 22.34
N LYS A 10 15.58 7.46 23.64
CA LYS A 10 15.00 6.52 24.62
C LYS A 10 14.94 7.10 26.04
N PRO A 11 14.03 6.59 26.91
CA PRO A 11 13.77 7.20 28.20
C PRO A 11 14.98 7.12 29.14
N SER A 12 15.80 6.07 29.02
CA SER A 12 17.03 5.92 29.81
C SER A 12 18.09 6.96 29.43
N VAL A 13 18.21 7.33 28.15
CA VAL A 13 19.15 8.38 27.71
C VAL A 13 18.68 9.75 28.14
N ALA A 14 17.38 10.06 27.95
CA ALA A 14 16.81 11.31 28.45
C ALA A 14 17.04 11.46 29.96
N ARG A 15 16.85 10.38 30.73
CA ARG A 15 17.10 10.36 32.17
C ARG A 15 18.56 10.65 32.49
N GLY A 16 19.49 9.94 31.87
CA GLY A 16 20.93 10.06 32.16
C GLY A 16 21.50 11.43 31.80
N ILE A 17 21.13 11.99 30.65
CA ILE A 17 21.57 13.34 30.25
C ILE A 17 20.97 14.39 31.19
N ALA A 18 19.68 14.26 31.54
CA ALA A 18 19.05 15.17 32.50
C ALA A 18 19.71 15.11 33.89
N ASP A 19 20.18 13.93 34.35
CA ASP A 19 20.94 13.83 35.60
C ASP A 19 22.25 14.61 35.56
N ILE A 20 23.01 14.45 34.47
CA ILE A 20 24.31 15.10 34.28
C ILE A 20 24.15 16.62 34.19
N LEU A 21 23.26 17.10 33.32
CA LEU A 21 23.09 18.53 33.06
C LEU A 21 22.45 19.29 34.23
N SER A 22 21.64 18.60 35.05
CA SER A 22 21.04 19.22 36.24
C SER A 22 21.93 19.12 37.48
N GLY A 23 23.05 18.39 37.44
CA GLY A 23 23.82 18.02 38.63
C GLY A 23 22.95 17.30 39.66
N GLY A 24 22.05 16.42 39.20
CA GLY A 24 21.05 15.70 40.00
C GLY A 24 19.81 16.51 40.39
N ARG A 25 19.72 17.79 40.05
CA ARG A 25 18.59 18.69 40.40
C ARG A 25 17.53 18.75 39.31
N LYS A 26 16.99 17.60 38.91
CA LYS A 26 15.88 17.50 37.96
C LYS A 26 14.56 17.20 38.67
N ARG A 27 13.48 17.79 38.19
CA ARG A 27 12.11 17.48 38.58
C ARG A 27 11.44 16.70 37.47
N MET A 28 10.75 15.61 37.79
CA MET A 28 9.91 14.93 36.81
C MET A 28 8.55 15.64 36.75
N ASP A 29 8.17 16.11 35.57
CA ASP A 29 6.87 16.73 35.30
C ASP A 29 5.82 15.68 34.91
N GLN A 30 4.54 16.07 35.05
CA GLN A 30 3.42 15.24 34.66
C GLN A 30 3.37 15.14 33.12
N SER A 31 3.68 13.95 32.59
CA SER A 31 3.64 13.66 31.16
C SER A 31 2.30 13.01 30.80
N GLN A 32 1.75 13.34 29.61
CA GLN A 32 0.64 12.60 29.03
C GLN A 32 1.05 11.19 28.56
N ALA A 33 2.35 10.96 28.36
CA ALA A 33 2.91 9.70 27.90
C ALA A 33 3.64 8.97 29.04
N VAL A 34 3.03 7.90 29.56
CA VAL A 34 3.55 7.08 30.68
C VAL A 34 4.96 6.56 30.40
N MET A 35 5.26 6.21 29.14
CA MET A 35 6.57 5.66 28.74
C MET A 35 7.64 6.71 28.43
N ASN A 36 7.28 8.00 28.42
CA ASN A 36 8.13 9.10 27.99
C ASN A 36 8.04 10.23 29.03
N PRO A 37 8.69 10.07 30.19
CA PRO A 37 8.68 11.10 31.23
C PRO A 37 9.34 12.39 30.73
N VAL A 38 8.92 13.51 31.31
CA VAL A 38 9.51 14.84 31.07
C VAL A 38 10.30 15.24 32.31
N TYR A 39 11.57 15.59 32.15
CA TYR A 39 12.43 16.08 33.21
C TYR A 39 12.69 17.58 33.04
N THR A 40 12.50 18.36 34.09
CA THR A 40 12.62 19.81 34.09
C THR A 40 13.69 20.27 35.08
N PHE A 41 14.59 21.14 34.64
CA PHE A 41 15.68 21.69 35.46
C PHE A 41 16.16 23.03 34.92
N THR A 42 17.05 23.71 35.65
CA THR A 42 17.71 24.94 35.16
C THR A 42 19.16 24.63 34.82
N ALA A 43 19.62 25.06 33.65
CA ALA A 43 21.01 24.91 33.23
C ALA A 43 21.47 26.10 32.38
N ASP A 44 22.78 26.33 32.36
CA ASP A 44 23.41 27.29 31.46
C ASP A 44 23.70 26.60 30.13
N LEU A 45 23.06 27.09 29.06
CA LEU A 45 23.26 26.59 27.71
C LEU A 45 24.07 27.60 26.88
N PRO A 46 24.86 27.14 25.89
CA PRO A 46 25.57 28.04 24.99
C PRO A 46 24.60 29.03 24.34
N GLY A 47 24.84 30.34 24.54
CA GLY A 47 23.98 31.41 24.04
C GLY A 47 22.68 31.64 24.80
N SER A 48 22.41 30.92 25.90
CA SER A 48 21.23 31.12 26.75
C SER A 48 21.51 30.75 28.22
N PRO A 49 22.12 31.66 29.00
CA PRO A 49 22.37 31.44 30.42
C PRO A 49 21.05 31.39 31.22
N ARG A 50 21.01 30.58 32.27
CA ARG A 50 19.85 30.33 33.14
C ARG A 50 18.59 29.96 32.38
N SER A 51 18.70 28.95 31.51
CA SER A 51 17.54 28.44 30.76
C SER A 51 16.77 27.40 31.57
N GLN A 52 15.44 27.43 31.46
CA GLN A 52 14.57 26.36 31.93
C GLN A 52 14.56 25.25 30.87
N VAL A 53 15.12 24.10 31.22
CA VAL A 53 15.28 22.96 30.33
C VAL A 53 14.18 21.93 30.60
N PHE A 54 13.54 21.47 29.53
CA PHE A 54 12.64 20.32 29.51
C PHE A 54 13.31 19.21 28.71
N PHE A 55 13.32 17.98 29.22
CA PHE A 55 14.00 16.85 28.60
C PHE A 55 13.08 15.63 28.54
N THR A 56 12.82 15.11 27.34
CA THR A 56 11.98 13.93 27.12
C THR A 56 12.58 12.96 26.11
N SER A 57 11.84 11.92 25.70
CA SER A 57 12.30 10.92 24.74
C SER A 57 11.21 10.49 23.78
N VAL A 58 11.60 9.85 22.67
CA VAL A 58 10.69 9.32 21.63
C VAL A 58 10.77 7.79 21.52
N ARG A 59 10.44 7.07 22.60
CA ARG A 59 10.18 5.62 22.54
C ARG A 59 8.76 5.34 22.06
N GLY A 60 8.57 4.39 21.14
CA GLY A 60 7.24 3.92 20.69
C GLY A 60 7.01 3.99 19.17
N PHE A 61 7.87 4.69 18.43
CA PHE A 61 7.87 4.66 16.97
C PHE A 61 8.79 3.52 16.48
N ALA A 62 8.33 2.27 16.58
CA ALA A 62 9.03 1.12 16.02
C ALA A 62 8.22 0.51 14.87
N PHE A 63 8.04 1.28 13.79
CA PHE A 63 7.99 0.66 12.47
C PHE A 63 9.41 0.14 12.14
N ILE A 64 9.58 -0.78 11.20
CA ILE A 64 10.90 -1.02 10.60
C ILE A 64 11.46 0.37 10.25
N VAL A 65 12.49 0.85 10.95
CA VAL A 65 13.13 2.16 10.69
C VAL A 65 14.31 2.00 9.75
N ALA A 66 14.48 0.81 9.15
CA ALA A 66 15.55 0.55 8.22
C ALA A 66 15.42 1.48 7.00
N SER A 67 16.53 2.11 6.64
CA SER A 67 16.63 2.91 5.43
C SER A 67 16.42 2.00 4.22
N ILE A 68 15.48 2.38 3.35
CA ILE A 68 15.29 1.72 2.06
C ILE A 68 16.27 2.36 1.08
N ILE A 69 17.05 1.53 0.41
CA ILE A 69 18.02 1.94 -0.59
C ILE A 69 17.55 1.38 -1.93
N THR A 70 17.40 2.24 -2.92
CA THR A 70 17.13 1.85 -4.29
C THR A 70 18.45 1.72 -5.04
N SER A 71 18.65 0.60 -5.73
CA SER A 71 19.84 0.36 -6.55
C SER A 71 19.45 -0.30 -7.86
N VAL A 72 20.17 0.01 -8.93
CA VAL A 72 20.04 -0.69 -10.22
C VAL A 72 20.46 -2.16 -10.03
N THR A 73 19.62 -3.07 -10.51
CA THR A 73 19.90 -4.51 -10.41
C THR A 73 21.06 -4.92 -11.32
N SER A 74 21.68 -6.08 -11.06
CA SER A 74 22.77 -6.62 -11.88
C SER A 74 22.42 -6.70 -13.36
N GLU A 75 21.18 -7.08 -13.65
CA GLU A 75 20.65 -7.33 -15.00
C GLU A 75 20.45 -6.02 -15.78
N SER A 76 20.28 -4.90 -15.06
CA SER A 76 19.98 -3.59 -15.66
C SER A 76 21.21 -2.69 -15.80
N LYS A 77 22.40 -3.17 -15.43
CA LYS A 77 23.64 -2.38 -15.48
C LYS A 77 24.03 -1.93 -16.89
N ASP A 78 23.78 -2.77 -17.90
CA ASP A 78 24.09 -2.42 -19.29
C ASP A 78 23.18 -1.27 -19.77
N ILE A 79 21.92 -1.26 -19.33
CA ILE A 79 20.95 -0.18 -19.61
C ILE A 79 21.41 1.11 -18.93
N GLU A 80 21.79 1.05 -17.65
CA GLU A 80 22.35 2.20 -16.92
C GLU A 80 23.61 2.74 -17.63
N GLY A 81 24.51 1.86 -18.05
CA GLY A 81 25.72 2.22 -18.79
C GLY A 81 25.42 2.98 -20.08
N ASN A 82 24.41 2.52 -20.85
CA ASN A 82 23.94 3.20 -22.04
C ASN A 82 23.37 4.59 -21.72
N LEU A 83 22.48 4.70 -20.73
CA LEU A 83 21.88 5.97 -20.32
C LEU A 83 22.95 6.98 -19.89
N LEU A 84 23.95 6.56 -19.12
CA LEU A 84 25.06 7.40 -18.69
C LEU A 84 25.91 7.85 -19.89
N SER A 85 26.23 6.94 -20.81
CA SER A 85 27.06 7.24 -21.99
C SER A 85 26.42 8.26 -22.92
N TYR A 86 25.13 8.08 -23.24
CA TYR A 86 24.41 8.98 -24.13
C TYR A 86 24.00 10.29 -23.46
N ALA A 87 23.68 10.29 -22.15
CA ALA A 87 23.37 11.52 -21.43
C ALA A 87 24.53 12.55 -21.44
N ARG A 88 25.79 12.08 -21.48
CA ARG A 88 26.97 12.97 -21.63
C ARG A 88 27.01 13.68 -22.98
N LYS A 89 26.41 13.09 -24.01
CA LYS A 89 26.44 13.59 -25.40
C LYS A 89 25.21 14.42 -25.76
N CYS A 90 24.17 14.39 -24.94
CA CYS A 90 22.87 14.99 -25.24
C CYS A 90 22.60 16.23 -24.39
N GLU A 91 22.04 17.27 -25.01
CA GLU A 91 21.53 18.47 -24.31
C GLU A 91 20.10 18.28 -23.78
N TRP A 92 19.32 17.40 -24.41
CA TRP A 92 17.92 17.14 -24.11
C TRP A 92 17.67 15.67 -23.81
N LEU A 93 16.79 15.40 -22.84
CA LEU A 93 16.20 14.11 -22.53
C LEU A 93 14.68 14.25 -22.68
N ILE A 94 14.12 13.55 -23.67
CA ILE A 94 12.67 13.47 -23.87
C ILE A 94 12.21 12.07 -23.44
N LEU A 95 11.31 12.03 -22.46
CA LEU A 95 10.79 10.80 -21.87
C LEU A 95 9.55 10.34 -22.66
N TRP A 96 9.64 9.12 -23.21
CA TRP A 96 8.60 8.47 -24.02
C TRP A 96 8.08 7.18 -23.35
N LEU A 97 7.95 7.20 -22.03
CA LEU A 97 7.42 6.07 -21.26
C LEU A 97 5.89 6.06 -21.31
N ASP A 98 5.25 4.98 -20.88
CA ASP A 98 3.79 4.90 -20.81
C ASP A 98 3.20 6.00 -19.90
N CYS A 99 2.06 6.54 -20.29
CA CYS A 99 1.43 7.69 -19.62
C CYS A 99 0.57 7.28 -18.43
N ASP A 100 1.13 6.47 -17.53
CA ASP A 100 0.54 6.09 -16.25
C ASP A 100 1.48 6.38 -15.07
N ARG A 101 1.10 5.96 -13.86
CA ARG A 101 1.89 6.24 -12.65
C ARG A 101 3.22 5.49 -12.64
N GLU A 102 3.25 4.24 -13.10
CA GLU A 102 4.47 3.41 -13.12
C GLU A 102 5.46 3.96 -14.16
N GLY A 103 4.97 4.37 -15.33
CA GLY A 103 5.75 5.05 -16.35
C GLY A 103 6.34 6.37 -15.85
N GLU A 104 5.61 7.14 -15.03
CA GLU A 104 6.16 8.34 -14.38
C GLU A 104 7.24 8.00 -13.34
N ALA A 105 7.08 6.92 -12.56
CA ALA A 105 8.11 6.48 -11.63
C ALA A 105 9.41 6.11 -12.36
N ILE A 106 9.32 5.30 -13.42
CA ILE A 106 10.45 4.94 -14.28
C ILE A 106 11.07 6.19 -14.93
N ALA A 107 10.25 7.19 -15.32
CA ALA A 107 10.75 8.46 -15.85
C ALA A 107 11.70 9.15 -14.88
N PHE A 108 11.36 9.18 -13.58
CA PHE A 108 12.23 9.78 -12.57
C PHE A 108 13.47 8.94 -12.28
N GLU A 109 13.41 7.62 -12.37
CA GLU A 109 14.61 6.76 -12.31
C GLU A 109 15.59 7.09 -13.43
N VAL A 110 15.12 7.15 -14.68
CA VAL A 110 15.91 7.52 -15.86
C VAL A 110 16.49 8.94 -15.70
N VAL A 111 15.67 9.91 -15.25
CA VAL A 111 16.12 11.28 -14.99
C VAL A 111 17.25 11.30 -13.96
N ASN A 112 17.15 10.54 -12.88
CA ASN A 112 18.18 10.49 -11.83
C ASN A 112 19.49 9.90 -12.38
N ILE A 113 19.42 8.85 -13.20
CA ILE A 113 20.59 8.25 -13.86
C ILE A 113 21.23 9.25 -14.83
N CYS A 114 20.45 9.83 -15.75
CA CYS A 114 20.97 10.76 -16.75
C CYS A 114 21.58 12.03 -16.10
N LYS A 115 20.97 12.56 -15.03
CA LYS A 115 21.50 13.73 -14.31
C LYS A 115 22.83 13.46 -13.59
N ARG A 116 23.12 12.22 -13.20
CA ARG A 116 24.45 11.85 -12.66
C ARG A 116 25.56 12.06 -13.70
N ALA A 117 25.26 11.81 -14.98
CA ALA A 117 26.19 11.98 -16.09
C ALA A 117 26.21 13.42 -16.64
N ASN A 118 25.05 14.07 -16.72
CA ASN A 118 24.91 15.44 -17.20
C ASN A 118 23.89 16.22 -16.35
N PRO A 119 24.33 16.97 -15.32
CA PRO A 119 23.43 17.71 -14.44
C PRO A 119 22.63 18.83 -15.12
N ARG A 120 23.06 19.28 -16.30
CA ARG A 120 22.44 20.38 -17.06
C ARG A 120 21.48 19.89 -18.15
N ILE A 121 21.29 18.58 -18.31
CA ILE A 121 20.41 18.02 -19.34
C ILE A 121 18.97 18.53 -19.18
N ARG A 122 18.38 19.02 -20.28
CA ARG A 122 17.02 19.56 -20.31
C ARG A 122 16.02 18.41 -20.39
N ILE A 123 15.09 18.34 -19.44
CA ILE A 123 14.15 17.23 -19.35
C ILE A 123 12.79 17.65 -19.90
N SER A 124 12.19 16.80 -20.72
CA SER A 124 10.85 16.96 -21.27
C SER A 124 10.12 15.62 -21.27
N ARG A 125 8.79 15.66 -21.28
CA ARG A 125 7.92 14.48 -21.25
C ARG A 125 6.98 14.51 -22.44
N ALA A 126 7.04 13.49 -23.29
CA ALA A 126 6.06 13.30 -24.34
C ALA A 126 4.80 12.67 -23.75
N ILE A 127 3.61 13.19 -24.07
CA ILE A 127 2.34 12.66 -23.56
C ILE A 127 1.55 12.12 -24.75
N PHE A 128 1.26 10.82 -24.72
CA PHE A 128 0.55 10.09 -25.78
C PHE A 128 -0.28 8.95 -25.17
N SER A 129 -1.32 8.51 -25.87
CA SER A 129 -2.20 7.42 -25.44
C SER A 129 -2.13 6.21 -26.36
N ALA A 130 -1.64 6.37 -27.59
CA ALA A 130 -1.46 5.29 -28.54
C ALA A 130 -0.22 5.52 -29.41
N VAL A 131 0.41 4.43 -29.85
CA VAL A 131 1.54 4.47 -30.79
C VAL A 131 1.03 4.62 -32.22
N THR A 132 0.40 5.77 -32.50
CA THR A 132 -0.08 6.14 -33.84
C THR A 132 0.67 7.39 -34.31
N LYS A 133 0.91 7.49 -35.63
CA LYS A 133 1.65 8.63 -36.20
C LYS A 133 1.11 9.99 -35.71
N SER A 134 -0.21 10.17 -35.78
CA SER A 134 -0.88 11.40 -35.34
C SER A 134 -0.67 11.73 -33.86
N ASP A 135 -0.67 10.71 -32.99
CA ASP A 135 -0.53 10.92 -31.55
C ASP A 135 0.92 11.24 -31.19
N ILE A 136 1.89 10.57 -31.81
CA ILE A 136 3.32 10.83 -31.62
C ILE A 136 3.72 12.21 -32.15
N GLU A 137 3.23 12.61 -33.34
CA GLU A 137 3.48 13.95 -33.89
C GLU A 137 2.91 15.05 -32.99
N ARG A 138 1.70 14.84 -32.45
CA ARG A 138 1.08 15.74 -31.48
C ARG A 138 1.89 15.82 -30.18
N ALA A 139 2.38 14.69 -29.67
CA ALA A 139 3.19 14.63 -28.46
C ALA A 139 4.54 15.37 -28.64
N CYS A 140 5.20 15.21 -29.80
CA CYS A 140 6.41 15.95 -30.16
C CYS A 140 6.18 17.46 -30.19
N ALA A 141 5.06 17.91 -30.74
CA ALA A 141 4.73 19.34 -30.81
C ALA A 141 4.36 19.94 -29.44
N ASN A 142 3.92 19.12 -28.48
CA ASN A 142 3.39 19.55 -27.19
C ASN A 142 4.08 18.85 -26.02
N LEU A 143 5.41 18.97 -25.94
CA LEU A 143 6.18 18.37 -24.84
C LEU A 143 5.82 19.03 -23.49
N GLY A 144 5.53 18.18 -22.51
CA GLY A 144 5.28 18.56 -21.12
C GLY A 144 6.50 18.36 -20.22
N LYS A 145 6.23 18.35 -18.91
CA LYS A 145 7.19 18.01 -17.86
C LYS A 145 6.77 16.71 -17.18
N PRO A 146 7.70 15.86 -16.73
CA PRO A 146 7.36 14.69 -15.93
C PRO A 146 6.71 15.10 -14.60
N ASN A 147 5.77 14.30 -14.12
CA ASN A 147 4.96 14.60 -12.95
C ASN A 147 5.51 13.92 -11.69
N ARG A 148 6.22 14.68 -10.86
CA ARG A 148 6.84 14.15 -9.63
C ARG A 148 5.84 13.58 -8.64
N ASN A 149 4.62 14.11 -8.58
CA ASN A 149 3.61 13.64 -7.64
C ASN A 149 3.13 12.22 -7.97
N PHE A 150 3.09 11.86 -9.26
CA PHE A 150 2.73 10.50 -9.67
C PHE A 150 3.84 9.52 -9.33
N ALA A 151 5.09 9.87 -9.60
CA ALA A 151 6.24 9.07 -9.18
C ALA A 151 6.28 8.88 -7.65
N MET A 152 6.09 9.95 -6.88
CA MET A 152 6.04 9.88 -5.41
C MET A 152 4.92 8.98 -4.89
N ALA A 153 3.77 8.92 -5.57
CA ALA A 153 2.69 8.02 -5.19
C ALA A 153 3.08 6.54 -5.38
N VAL A 154 3.83 6.23 -6.44
CA VAL A 154 4.38 4.87 -6.66
C VAL A 154 5.48 4.56 -5.65
N GLU A 155 6.42 5.48 -5.42
CA GLU A 155 7.48 5.35 -4.41
C GLU A 155 6.88 5.06 -3.02
N ALA A 156 5.84 5.81 -2.62
CA ALA A 156 5.14 5.61 -1.36
C ALA A 156 4.43 4.25 -1.30
N ARG A 157 3.78 3.82 -2.39
CA ARG A 157 3.12 2.50 -2.47
C ARG A 157 4.14 1.38 -2.32
N GLN A 158 5.24 1.43 -3.07
CA GLN A 158 6.33 0.44 -3.02
C GLN A 158 6.93 0.35 -1.61
N GLU A 159 7.16 1.49 -0.96
CA GLU A 159 7.66 1.54 0.41
C GLU A 159 6.68 0.93 1.42
N LEU A 160 5.39 1.24 1.32
CA LEU A 160 4.36 0.66 2.19
C LEU A 160 4.27 -0.85 2.00
N ASP A 161 4.21 -1.32 0.74
CA ASP A 161 4.14 -2.74 0.40
C ASP A 161 5.36 -3.49 0.94
N LEU A 162 6.57 -2.92 0.79
CA LEU A 162 7.81 -3.51 1.29
C LEU A 162 7.83 -3.55 2.83
N ARG A 163 7.54 -2.43 3.50
CA ARG A 163 7.62 -2.34 4.96
C ARG A 163 6.58 -3.26 5.62
N ILE A 164 5.32 -3.16 5.21
CA ILE A 164 4.24 -3.98 5.77
C ILE A 164 4.46 -5.44 5.40
N GLY A 165 4.69 -5.72 4.12
CA GLY A 165 4.84 -7.09 3.62
C GLY A 165 6.02 -7.82 4.27
N SER A 166 7.20 -7.21 4.33
CA SER A 166 8.37 -7.82 4.96
C SER A 166 8.21 -8.02 6.48
N THR A 167 7.60 -7.05 7.18
CA THR A 167 7.36 -7.14 8.63
C THR A 167 6.48 -8.33 8.96
N PHE A 168 5.29 -8.39 8.37
CA PHE A 168 4.31 -9.42 8.69
C PHE A 168 4.70 -10.78 8.11
N THR A 169 5.26 -10.84 6.89
CA THR A 169 5.77 -12.10 6.32
C THR A 169 6.83 -12.71 7.22
N ARG A 170 7.80 -11.91 7.70
CA ARG A 170 8.84 -12.40 8.59
C ARG A 170 8.28 -12.85 9.93
N PHE A 171 7.37 -12.08 10.51
CA PHE A 171 6.70 -12.44 11.76
C PHE A 171 5.95 -13.77 11.62
N LEU A 172 5.08 -13.91 10.63
CA LEU A 172 4.28 -15.12 10.43
C LEU A 172 5.16 -16.32 10.12
N THR A 173 6.11 -16.17 9.20
CA THR A 173 7.01 -17.25 8.82
C THR A 173 7.83 -17.75 10.02
N LEU A 174 8.44 -16.86 10.81
CA LEU A 174 9.28 -17.30 11.93
C LEU A 174 8.49 -17.99 13.05
N ASN A 175 7.23 -17.61 13.28
CA ASN A 175 6.40 -18.20 14.33
C ASN A 175 5.73 -19.51 13.91
N TYR A 176 5.45 -19.69 12.61
CA TYR A 176 4.60 -20.78 12.14
C TYR A 176 5.26 -21.69 11.09
N LYS A 177 6.49 -21.43 10.65
CA LYS A 177 7.19 -22.23 9.61
C LYS A 177 7.23 -23.74 9.89
N ASP A 178 7.29 -24.15 11.15
CA ASP A 178 7.40 -25.55 11.53
C ASP A 178 6.05 -26.28 11.44
N MET A 179 4.95 -25.53 11.38
CA MET A 179 3.60 -26.04 11.12
C MET A 179 3.27 -26.07 9.62
N LEU A 180 4.13 -25.55 8.76
CA LEU A 180 3.90 -25.52 7.32
C LEU A 180 4.42 -26.79 6.66
N GLU A 181 3.53 -27.45 5.92
CA GLU A 181 3.86 -28.63 5.12
C GLU A 181 4.46 -28.28 3.75
N THR A 182 4.50 -26.99 3.40
CA THR A 182 5.04 -26.50 2.12
C THR A 182 6.56 -26.51 2.12
N GLU A 183 7.18 -26.89 0.99
CA GLU A 183 8.65 -26.88 0.82
C GLU A 183 9.29 -25.51 1.11
N ALA A 184 8.65 -24.43 0.67
CA ALA A 184 9.15 -23.07 0.86
C ALA A 184 9.14 -22.63 2.34
N LYS A 185 8.29 -23.22 3.18
CA LYS A 185 8.07 -22.85 4.60
C LYS A 185 7.95 -21.34 4.83
N VAL A 186 7.23 -20.63 3.95
CA VAL A 186 7.01 -19.18 4.02
C VAL A 186 5.52 -18.87 4.05
N LEU A 187 5.11 -18.03 5.00
CA LEU A 187 3.79 -17.40 5.02
C LEU A 187 3.93 -15.93 4.62
N SER A 188 3.50 -15.61 3.40
CA SER A 188 3.52 -14.24 2.90
C SER A 188 2.32 -13.44 3.40
N PHE A 189 2.57 -12.17 3.68
CA PHE A 189 1.55 -11.18 3.98
C PHE A 189 1.73 -10.00 3.01
N GLY A 190 0.63 -9.58 2.40
CA GLY A 190 0.59 -8.36 1.59
C GLY A 190 -0.66 -7.54 1.94
N PRO A 191 -0.55 -6.21 2.07
CA PRO A 191 -1.67 -5.36 2.49
C PRO A 191 -2.87 -5.46 1.54
N CYS A 192 -2.65 -5.72 0.25
CA CYS A 192 -3.71 -5.97 -0.74
C CYS A 192 -3.98 -7.47 -0.95
N GLN A 193 -2.96 -8.32 -0.82
CA GLN A 193 -3.09 -9.78 -1.01
C GLN A 193 -4.05 -10.41 0.00
N ILE A 194 -3.97 -10.00 1.28
CA ILE A 194 -4.77 -10.59 2.35
C ILE A 194 -6.28 -10.28 2.21
N PRO A 195 -6.72 -9.03 1.99
CA PRO A 195 -8.12 -8.74 1.67
C PRO A 195 -8.61 -9.45 0.41
N THR A 196 -7.74 -9.60 -0.59
CA THR A 196 -8.11 -10.31 -1.83
C THR A 196 -8.39 -11.79 -1.55
N LEU A 197 -7.56 -12.44 -0.74
CA LEU A 197 -7.79 -13.82 -0.30
C LEU A 197 -9.05 -13.92 0.57
N ALA A 198 -9.33 -12.92 1.40
CA ALA A 198 -10.53 -12.90 2.23
C ALA A 198 -11.81 -13.02 1.39
N PHE A 199 -11.91 -12.35 0.25
CA PHE A 199 -13.07 -12.52 -0.64
C PHE A 199 -13.31 -13.96 -1.11
N VAL A 200 -12.22 -14.71 -1.36
CA VAL A 200 -12.30 -16.12 -1.76
C VAL A 200 -12.74 -16.98 -0.57
N VAL A 201 -12.14 -16.77 0.60
CA VAL A 201 -12.46 -17.50 1.83
C VAL A 201 -13.90 -17.23 2.28
N ASP A 202 -14.35 -15.98 2.22
CA ASP A 202 -15.71 -15.58 2.58
C ASP A 202 -16.73 -16.24 1.65
N ARG A 203 -16.43 -16.30 0.34
CA ARG A 203 -17.29 -17.04 -0.60
C ARG A 203 -17.30 -18.54 -0.31
N PHE A 204 -16.15 -19.13 0.00
CA PHE A 204 -16.05 -20.54 0.36
C PHE A 204 -16.92 -20.86 1.58
N LYS A 205 -16.79 -20.08 2.66
CA LYS A 205 -17.62 -20.21 3.86
C LYS A 205 -19.10 -20.03 3.58
N ALA A 206 -19.48 -19.02 2.78
CA ALA A 206 -20.87 -18.81 2.40
C ALA A 206 -21.47 -20.00 1.63
N ILE A 207 -20.65 -20.79 0.93
CA ILE A 207 -21.08 -22.04 0.27
C ILE A 207 -21.17 -23.18 1.28
N GLU A 208 -20.20 -23.33 2.20
CA GLU A 208 -20.25 -24.35 3.26
C GLU A 208 -21.44 -24.17 4.20
N ASP A 209 -21.72 -22.92 4.57
CA ASP A 209 -22.82 -22.53 5.45
C ASP A 209 -24.18 -22.47 4.71
N PHE A 210 -24.21 -22.72 3.40
CA PHE A 210 -25.44 -22.67 2.62
C PHE A 210 -26.33 -23.86 2.95
N VAL A 211 -27.43 -23.60 3.66
CA VAL A 211 -28.49 -24.57 3.90
C VAL A 211 -29.47 -24.52 2.73
N ALA A 212 -29.46 -25.55 1.88
CA ALA A 212 -30.37 -25.64 0.74
C ALA A 212 -31.81 -25.84 1.21
N GLU A 213 -32.69 -24.92 0.84
CA GLU A 213 -34.12 -25.01 1.14
C GLU A 213 -34.89 -25.59 -0.05
N THR A 214 -35.75 -26.58 0.22
CA THR A 214 -36.64 -27.13 -0.80
C THR A 214 -37.69 -26.07 -1.17
N PHE A 215 -37.91 -25.88 -2.47
CA PHE A 215 -38.95 -25.00 -2.99
C PHE A 215 -39.71 -25.67 -4.13
N TRP A 216 -40.93 -25.19 -4.37
CA TRP A 216 -41.83 -25.64 -5.42
C TRP A 216 -42.12 -24.50 -6.39
N THR A 217 -42.26 -24.81 -7.67
CA THR A 217 -42.64 -23.84 -8.72
C THR A 217 -43.53 -24.52 -9.74
N MET A 218 -44.37 -23.73 -10.43
CA MET A 218 -45.18 -24.21 -11.54
C MET A 218 -44.51 -23.87 -12.87
N LYS A 219 -44.40 -24.87 -13.74
CA LYS A 219 -44.03 -24.69 -15.15
C LYS A 219 -45.13 -25.30 -16.00
N VAL A 220 -45.73 -24.50 -16.86
CA VAL A 220 -46.77 -24.97 -17.79
C VAL A 220 -46.15 -25.05 -19.17
N GLN A 221 -46.28 -26.19 -19.83
CA GLN A 221 -45.84 -26.37 -21.20
C GLN A 221 -47.06 -26.53 -22.10
N TYR A 222 -47.13 -25.74 -23.16
CA TYR A 222 -48.20 -25.79 -24.14
C TYR A 222 -47.60 -26.02 -25.53
N LYS A 223 -48.01 -27.11 -26.17
CA LYS A 223 -47.54 -27.46 -27.51
C LYS A 223 -48.50 -26.87 -28.55
N VAL A 224 -47.96 -26.09 -29.48
CA VAL A 224 -48.67 -25.57 -30.65
C VAL A 224 -47.91 -26.01 -31.89
N ASN A 225 -48.53 -26.87 -32.71
CA ASN A 225 -47.86 -27.55 -33.81
C ASN A 225 -46.59 -28.30 -33.32
N ASP A 226 -45.43 -28.02 -33.92
CA ASP A 226 -44.13 -28.58 -33.51
C ASP A 226 -43.36 -27.70 -32.50
N ALA A 227 -43.94 -26.59 -32.04
CA ALA A 227 -43.31 -25.72 -31.04
C ALA A 227 -43.89 -25.94 -29.63
N VAL A 228 -43.04 -25.86 -28.60
CA VAL A 228 -43.46 -25.93 -27.19
C VAL A 228 -43.20 -24.58 -26.52
N ALA A 229 -44.27 -23.92 -26.11
CA ALA A 229 -44.21 -22.73 -25.27
C ALA A 229 -44.11 -23.16 -23.80
N THR A 230 -43.08 -22.68 -23.08
CA THR A 230 -42.94 -22.89 -21.63
C THR A 230 -43.29 -21.60 -20.88
N PHE A 231 -44.33 -21.65 -20.07
CA PHE A 231 -44.76 -20.55 -19.21
C PHE A 231 -44.22 -20.73 -17.80
N THR A 232 -43.50 -19.71 -17.32
CA THR A 232 -43.01 -19.62 -15.95
C THR A 232 -44.04 -18.94 -15.07
N TRP A 233 -44.26 -19.47 -13.87
CA TRP A 233 -45.19 -18.88 -12.92
C TRP A 233 -44.76 -17.50 -12.44
N ASP A 234 -45.70 -16.56 -12.41
CA ASP A 234 -45.49 -15.17 -11.96
C ASP A 234 -44.98 -15.09 -10.52
N ARG A 235 -45.41 -15.99 -9.63
CA ARG A 235 -44.93 -16.03 -8.23
C ARG A 235 -43.54 -16.64 -8.06
N HIS A 236 -42.90 -17.07 -9.14
CA HIS A 236 -41.58 -17.72 -9.19
C HIS A 236 -41.45 -19.02 -8.39
N ARG A 237 -41.56 -19.02 -7.07
CA ARG A 237 -41.40 -20.21 -6.19
C ARG A 237 -42.10 -20.04 -4.84
N LEU A 238 -42.43 -21.17 -4.21
CA LEU A 238 -42.91 -21.27 -2.83
C LEU A 238 -41.99 -22.18 -2.01
N TYR A 239 -41.75 -21.82 -0.75
CA TYR A 239 -41.00 -22.65 0.21
C TYR A 239 -41.90 -23.40 1.19
N ASP A 240 -43.21 -23.20 1.10
CA ASP A 240 -44.20 -23.85 1.96
C ASP A 240 -44.64 -25.21 1.39
N GLY A 241 -44.59 -26.23 2.25
CA GLY A 241 -44.97 -27.60 1.90
C GLY A 241 -46.48 -27.81 1.73
N TYR A 242 -47.35 -26.94 2.26
CA TYR A 242 -48.80 -27.05 2.03
C TYR A 242 -49.19 -26.56 0.64
N GLY A 243 -48.51 -25.54 0.10
CA GLY A 243 -48.64 -25.13 -1.30
C GLY A 243 -48.40 -26.29 -2.30
N ASN A 244 -47.51 -27.22 -1.98
CA ASN A 244 -47.24 -28.43 -2.77
C ASN A 244 -48.47 -29.35 -2.91
N ILE A 245 -49.33 -29.43 -1.89
CA ILE A 245 -50.53 -30.29 -1.92
C ILE A 245 -51.51 -29.78 -2.98
N LEU A 246 -51.69 -28.46 -3.06
CA LEU A 246 -52.52 -27.81 -4.09
C LEU A 246 -51.89 -27.89 -5.48
N LEU A 247 -50.56 -27.80 -5.58
CA LEU A 247 -49.85 -27.94 -6.87
C LEU A 247 -49.88 -29.36 -7.44
N LYS A 248 -49.86 -30.38 -6.56
CA LYS A 248 -49.89 -31.80 -6.97
C LYS A 248 -51.30 -32.34 -7.18
N ASN A 249 -52.32 -31.72 -6.59
CA ASN A 249 -53.71 -32.11 -6.71
C ASN A 249 -54.54 -30.89 -7.14
N PRO A 250 -54.48 -30.50 -8.43
CA PRO A 250 -55.24 -29.36 -8.93
C PRO A 250 -56.75 -29.51 -8.71
N ASP A 251 -57.25 -30.74 -8.58
CA ASP A 251 -58.66 -31.06 -8.31
C ASP A 251 -59.10 -30.79 -6.85
N LEU A 252 -58.15 -30.47 -5.95
CA LEU A 252 -58.42 -30.06 -4.56
C LEU A 252 -58.44 -28.53 -4.39
N ALA A 253 -58.24 -27.75 -5.46
CA ALA A 253 -58.46 -26.32 -5.43
C ALA A 253 -59.97 -26.01 -5.37
N PRO A 254 -60.42 -25.09 -4.50
CA PRO A 254 -61.84 -24.74 -4.35
C PRO A 254 -62.44 -24.09 -5.60
#